data_AF-A0A7V9VX36-F1
#
_entry.id   AF-A0A7V9VX36-F1
#
_cell.length_a   1.000
_cell.length_b   1.000
_cell.length_c   1.000
_cell.angle_alpha   90.00
_cell.angle_beta   90.00
_cell.angle_gamma   90.00
#
_symmetry.space_group_name_H-M   'P 1'
#
loop_
_entity.id
_entity.type
_entity.pdbx_description
1 polymer ?
#
loop_
_entity_poly.entity_id
_entity_poly.type
_entity_poly.pdbx_seq_one_letter_code
_entity_poly.pdbx_strand_id
1 'polypeptide(L)'
;MVDEGDELLEQPEDVGDEPDDAEVDGEDRVDDQPTEEASDLATESLRELVRYLVHSLVDDPDTVEIFVERRGPSVQIQLRLPEGEMGQVIGRGGRIAKAIRTVLLIAGSRHHLRVSLDIES
;
A
#
# COMPACT_ATOMS: atom_id res chain seq x y z
N MET A 1 -64.02 31.80 -48.62
CA MET A 1 -63.47 30.52 -48.11
C MET A 1 -62.05 30.45 -48.63
N VAL A 2 -61.03 30.77 -47.87
CA VAL A 2 -60.81 30.61 -46.42
C VAL A 2 -60.20 31.89 -45.85
N ASP A 3 -60.64 32.23 -44.65
CA ASP A 3 -60.10 33.25 -43.76
C ASP A 3 -59.16 32.56 -42.76
N GLU A 4 -58.40 33.36 -42.00
CA GLU A 4 -57.60 33.00 -40.81
C GLU A 4 -56.29 32.21 -41.09
N GLY A 5 -55.10 32.66 -40.69
CA GLY A 5 -54.76 33.78 -39.83
C GLY A 5 -53.28 34.15 -39.99
N ASP A 6 -53.07 35.44 -39.86
CA ASP A 6 -51.80 36.13 -39.71
C ASP A 6 -51.29 35.96 -38.28
N GLU A 7 -50.09 35.42 -38.10
CA GLU A 7 -49.27 35.71 -36.92
C GLU A 7 -47.85 36.00 -37.41
N LEU A 8 -47.55 37.29 -37.58
CA LEU A 8 -46.20 37.83 -37.50
C LEU A 8 -45.57 37.44 -36.16
N LEU A 9 -44.32 36.99 -36.16
CA LEU A 9 -43.25 37.65 -35.40
C LEU A 9 -41.89 37.42 -36.08
N GLU A 10 -41.07 38.46 -35.97
CA GLU A 10 -39.91 38.80 -36.79
C GLU A 10 -38.62 38.01 -36.44
N GLN A 11 -37.67 38.10 -37.37
CA GLN A 11 -36.39 37.38 -37.51
C GLN A 11 -35.24 38.01 -36.64
N PRO A 12 -33.92 37.79 -36.90
CA PRO A 12 -33.08 36.59 -36.76
C PRO A 12 -31.73 36.87 -36.01
N GLU A 13 -30.81 35.87 -36.08
CA GLU A 13 -29.33 35.91 -36.00
C GLU A 13 -28.59 35.83 -34.63
N ASP A 14 -27.90 34.70 -34.47
CA ASP A 14 -26.43 34.58 -34.29
C ASP A 14 -25.83 34.10 -32.96
N VAL A 15 -24.78 33.30 -33.15
CA VAL A 15 -23.68 32.87 -32.28
C VAL A 15 -23.92 31.71 -31.31
N GLY A 16 -23.26 30.59 -31.61
CA GLY A 16 -22.93 29.58 -30.61
C GLY A 16 -22.66 28.19 -31.19
N ASP A 17 -21.66 28.05 -32.05
CA ASP A 17 -21.00 26.75 -32.22
C ASP A 17 -20.11 26.54 -30.99
N GLU A 18 -20.66 25.99 -29.91
CA GLU A 18 -19.89 25.48 -28.78
C GLU A 18 -20.52 24.17 -28.28
N PRO A 19 -19.94 23.01 -28.61
CA PRO A 19 -20.15 21.82 -27.82
C PRO A 19 -19.32 21.99 -26.54
N ASP A 20 -19.95 22.40 -25.45
CA ASP A 20 -19.32 22.38 -24.13
C ASP A 20 -20.23 21.67 -23.14
N ASP A 21 -20.04 20.36 -23.06
CA ASP A 21 -19.81 19.71 -21.78
C ASP A 21 -18.88 18.55 -22.09
N ALA A 22 -17.60 18.90 -22.06
CA ALA A 22 -16.46 18.04 -22.23
C ALA A 22 -16.64 16.66 -21.59
N GLU A 23 -16.15 15.64 -22.30
CA GLU A 23 -15.62 14.45 -21.66
C GLU A 23 -14.62 14.92 -20.59
N VAL A 24 -15.04 14.95 -19.33
CA VAL A 24 -14.08 15.05 -18.24
C VAL A 24 -13.46 13.68 -18.13
N ASP A 25 -12.29 13.62 -18.77
CA ASP A 25 -11.29 12.57 -18.70
C ASP A 25 -11.23 11.94 -17.30
N GLY A 26 -11.03 10.63 -17.29
CA GLY A 26 -10.83 9.89 -16.07
C GLY A 26 -9.64 10.40 -15.25
N GLU A 27 -9.67 9.94 -14.00
CA GLU A 27 -8.48 9.70 -13.18
C GLU A 27 -7.83 10.93 -12.55
N ASP A 28 -8.41 11.37 -11.43
CA ASP A 28 -7.59 11.90 -10.32
C ASP A 28 -7.72 11.01 -9.09
N ARG A 29 -7.42 9.71 -9.28
CA ARG A 29 -6.66 9.03 -8.24
C ARG A 29 -5.22 9.33 -8.57
N VAL A 30 -4.67 10.38 -7.97
CA VAL A 30 -3.22 10.43 -7.81
C VAL A 30 -2.87 9.18 -7.02
N ASP A 31 -2.50 8.10 -7.72
CA ASP A 31 -1.76 7.02 -7.11
C ASP A 31 -0.51 7.68 -6.58
N ASP A 32 -0.53 8.04 -5.29
CA ASP A 32 0.62 8.46 -4.51
C ASP A 32 1.56 7.24 -4.42
N GLN A 33 2.10 6.84 -5.57
CA GLN A 33 3.08 5.78 -5.64
C GLN A 33 4.31 6.34 -4.92
N PRO A 34 4.67 5.78 -3.75
CA PRO A 34 5.87 6.20 -3.07
C PRO A 34 7.03 6.05 -4.06
N THR A 35 7.87 7.09 -4.16
CA THR A 35 9.10 7.02 -4.94
C THR A 35 9.89 5.77 -4.56
N GLU A 36 10.62 5.19 -5.52
CA GLU A 36 11.44 3.98 -5.28
C GLU A 36 12.32 4.17 -4.03
N GLU A 37 12.95 5.34 -3.88
CA GLU A 37 13.75 5.69 -2.70
C GLU A 37 12.96 5.67 -1.38
N ALA A 38 11.73 6.20 -1.36
CA ALA A 38 10.90 6.19 -0.16
C ALA A 38 10.46 4.77 0.23
N SER A 39 10.20 3.93 -0.76
CA SER A 39 9.83 2.53 -0.55
C SER A 39 11.01 1.69 -0.05
N ASP A 40 12.22 1.97 -0.51
CA ASP A 40 13.43 1.29 -0.05
C ASP A 40 13.75 1.65 1.41
N LEU A 41 13.64 2.93 1.77
CA LEU A 41 13.78 3.38 3.16
C LEU A 41 12.71 2.77 4.09
N ALA A 42 11.47 2.67 3.61
CA ALA A 42 10.41 1.99 4.35
C ALA A 42 10.71 0.49 4.52
N THR A 43 11.27 -0.15 3.50
CA THR A 43 11.67 -1.57 3.54
C THR A 43 12.77 -1.81 4.58
N GLU A 44 13.79 -0.95 4.61
CA GLU A 44 14.86 -1.04 5.61
C GLU A 44 14.32 -0.77 7.04
N SER A 45 13.37 0.16 7.18
CA SER A 45 12.73 0.42 8.47
C SER A 45 11.96 -0.81 9.00
N LEU A 46 11.32 -1.59 8.12
CA LEU A 46 10.65 -2.83 8.49
C LEU A 46 11.64 -3.92 8.92
N ARG A 47 12.79 -4.03 8.23
CA ARG A 47 13.89 -4.93 8.61
C ARG A 47 14.36 -4.63 10.03
N GLU A 48 14.64 -3.36 10.32
CA GLU A 48 15.12 -2.92 11.63
C GLU A 48 14.05 -3.09 12.73
N LEU A 49 12.77 -2.93 12.38
CA LEU A 49 11.68 -3.25 13.30
C LEU A 49 11.68 -4.73 13.69
N VAL A 50 11.85 -5.65 12.73
CA VAL A 50 11.98 -7.09 13.04
C VAL A 50 13.20 -7.34 13.90
N ARG A 51 14.36 -6.77 13.53
CA ARG A 51 15.60 -6.90 14.29
C ARG A 51 15.39 -6.49 15.75
N TYR A 52 14.83 -5.31 15.97
CA TYR A 52 14.57 -4.75 17.30
C TYR A 52 13.64 -5.63 18.12
N LEU A 53 12.52 -6.09 17.53
CA LEU A 53 11.56 -6.93 18.23
C LEU A 53 12.18 -8.27 18.63
N VAL A 54 12.93 -8.90 17.73
CA VAL A 54 13.50 -10.24 17.95
C VAL A 54 14.72 -10.22 18.86
N HIS A 55 15.57 -9.19 18.80
CA HIS A 55 16.76 -9.07 19.65
C HIS A 55 16.46 -9.19 21.15
N SER A 56 15.30 -8.68 21.58
CA SER A 56 14.87 -8.74 22.98
C SER A 56 14.30 -10.09 23.42
N LEU A 57 14.07 -10.99 22.45
CA LEU A 57 13.37 -12.26 22.64
C LEU A 57 14.29 -13.47 22.57
N VAL A 58 15.53 -13.30 22.12
CA VAL A 58 16.49 -14.40 21.90
C VAL A 58 17.68 -14.26 22.84
N ASP A 59 18.33 -15.38 23.14
CA ASP A 59 19.50 -15.40 24.02
C ASP A 59 20.77 -14.90 23.30
N ASP A 60 20.94 -15.24 22.01
CA ASP A 60 22.06 -14.81 21.17
C ASP A 60 21.58 -14.05 19.93
N PRO A 61 21.54 -12.70 19.99
CA PRO A 61 21.04 -11.89 18.88
C PRO A 61 21.91 -11.89 17.62
N ASP A 62 23.19 -12.27 17.74
CA ASP A 62 24.11 -12.34 16.60
C ASP A 62 23.79 -13.52 15.68
N THR A 63 23.02 -14.51 16.16
CA THR A 63 22.55 -15.67 15.39
C THR A 63 21.32 -15.38 14.53
N VAL A 64 20.76 -14.17 14.63
CA VAL A 64 19.53 -13.79 13.94
C VAL A 64 19.84 -13.27 12.54
N GLU A 65 19.35 -13.99 11.53
CA GLU A 65 19.44 -13.56 10.13
C GLU A 65 18.09 -13.06 9.62
N ILE A 66 18.09 -11.88 8.99
CA ILE A 66 16.90 -11.28 8.40
C ILE A 66 17.15 -11.07 6.91
N PHE A 67 16.33 -11.69 6.09
CA PHE A 67 16.31 -11.50 4.64
C PHE A 67 15.05 -10.74 4.26
N VAL A 68 15.19 -9.79 3.35
CA VAL A 68 14.07 -8.98 2.87
C VAL A 68 14.10 -8.99 1.36
N GLU A 69 12.99 -9.41 0.77
CA GLU A 69 12.77 -9.38 -0.67
C GLU A 69 11.58 -8.48 -0.98
N ARG A 70 11.78 -7.50 -1.87
CA ARG A 70 10.74 -6.59 -2.33
C ARG A 70 10.41 -6.88 -3.79
N ARG A 71 9.11 -6.95 -4.09
CA ARG A 71 8.56 -7.04 -5.45
C ARG A 71 7.38 -6.07 -5.57
N GLY A 72 7.65 -4.88 -6.09
CA GLY A 72 6.69 -3.77 -6.13
C GLY A 72 6.22 -3.40 -4.71
N PRO A 73 4.91 -3.45 -4.41
CA PRO A 73 4.40 -3.18 -3.06
C PRO A 73 4.53 -4.39 -2.11
N SER A 74 4.90 -5.57 -2.61
CA SER A 74 5.02 -6.76 -1.77
C SER A 74 6.39 -6.84 -1.13
N VAL A 75 6.44 -7.05 0.19
CA VAL A 75 7.66 -7.23 0.97
C VAL A 75 7.58 -8.55 1.72
N GLN A 76 8.46 -9.48 1.40
CA GLN A 76 8.63 -10.72 2.12
C GLN A 76 9.82 -10.60 3.06
N ILE A 77 9.58 -10.77 4.36
CA ILE A 77 10.63 -10.82 5.37
C ILE A 77 10.78 -12.28 5.81
N GLN A 78 11.99 -12.82 5.72
CA GLN A 78 12.35 -14.11 6.28
C GLN A 78 13.25 -13.91 7.50
N LEU A 79 12.84 -14.47 8.61
CA LEU A 79 13.59 -14.51 9.85
C LEU A 79 14.13 -15.93 10.05
N ARG A 80 15.45 -16.07 10.01
CA ARG A 80 16.13 -17.34 10.30
C ARG A 80 16.80 -17.28 11.65
N LEU A 81 16.61 -18.35 12.42
CA LEU A 81 17.03 -18.47 13.80
C LEU A 81 17.43 -19.92 14.09
N PRO A 82 18.38 -20.20 14.99
CA PRO A 82 18.62 -21.55 15.47
C PRO A 82 17.35 -22.17 16.10
N GLU A 83 17.20 -23.49 16.00
CA GLU A 83 16.07 -24.23 16.60
C GLU A 83 15.87 -23.93 18.10
N GLY A 84 16.96 -23.67 18.84
CA GLY A 84 16.92 -23.32 20.27
C GLY A 84 16.22 -21.99 20.57
N GLU A 85 16.27 -21.03 19.65
CA GLU A 85 15.67 -19.69 19.79
C GLU A 85 14.22 -19.65 19.26
N MET A 86 13.88 -20.59 18.37
CA MET A 86 12.58 -20.66 17.71
C MET A 86 11.41 -20.63 18.69
N GLY A 87 11.53 -21.35 19.81
CA GLY A 87 10.48 -21.40 20.84
C GLY A 87 10.19 -20.02 21.45
N GLN A 88 11.21 -19.17 21.60
CA GLN A 88 11.12 -17.85 22.20
C GLN A 88 10.41 -16.86 21.26
N VAL A 89 10.71 -16.94 19.95
CA VAL A 89 10.13 -16.06 18.92
C VAL A 89 8.73 -16.49 18.48
N ILE A 90 8.48 -17.79 18.33
CA ILE A 90 7.13 -18.28 18.01
C ILE A 90 6.19 -18.03 19.19
N GLY A 91 6.67 -18.34 20.41
CA GLY A 91 5.90 -18.26 21.63
C GLY A 91 4.79 -19.30 21.72
N ARG A 92 4.22 -19.49 22.91
CA ARG A 92 3.18 -20.51 23.15
C ARG A 92 1.93 -20.26 22.30
N GLY A 93 1.64 -21.18 21.39
CA GLY A 93 0.53 -21.11 20.45
C GLY A 93 0.74 -20.08 19.33
N GLY A 94 1.99 -19.71 19.03
CA GLY A 94 2.31 -18.75 17.98
C GLY A 94 1.97 -17.30 18.32
N ARG A 95 1.70 -16.98 19.59
CA ARG A 95 1.22 -15.66 20.01
C ARG A 95 2.22 -14.54 19.74
N ILE A 96 3.51 -14.79 19.97
CA ILE A 96 4.56 -13.78 19.76
C ILE A 96 4.73 -13.54 18.25
N ALA A 97 4.91 -14.61 17.47
CA ALA A 97 4.97 -14.51 16.01
C ALA A 97 3.75 -13.82 15.39
N LYS A 98 2.54 -14.09 15.90
CA LYS A 98 1.31 -13.41 15.45
C LYS A 98 1.32 -11.91 15.78
N ALA A 99 1.81 -11.53 16.96
CA ALA A 99 1.95 -10.13 17.36
C ALA A 99 2.95 -9.40 16.45
N ILE A 100 4.13 -9.97 16.22
CA ILE A 100 5.14 -9.41 15.32
C ILE A 100 4.56 -9.21 13.92
N ARG A 101 3.88 -10.23 13.36
CA ARG A 101 3.19 -10.14 12.05
C ARG A 101 2.18 -9.00 12.00
N THR A 102 1.42 -8.80 13.08
CA THR A 102 0.41 -7.74 13.16
C THR A 102 1.06 -6.36 13.15
N VAL A 103 2.14 -6.19 13.92
CA VAL A 103 2.92 -4.94 13.96
C VAL A 103 3.50 -4.62 12.59
N LEU A 104 4.10 -5.60 11.91
CA LEU A 104 4.64 -5.42 10.55
C LEU A 104 3.56 -5.07 9.53
N LEU A 105 2.40 -5.71 9.60
CA LEU A 105 1.28 -5.40 8.72
C LEU A 105 0.85 -3.93 8.88
N ILE A 106 0.70 -3.46 10.12
CA ILE A 106 0.31 -2.07 10.40
C ILE A 106 1.40 -1.11 9.95
N ALA A 107 2.68 -1.40 10.25
CA ALA A 107 3.80 -0.56 9.87
C ALA A 107 3.92 -0.44 8.34
N GLY A 108 3.86 -1.56 7.62
CA GLY A 108 3.94 -1.57 6.16
C GLY A 108 2.75 -0.90 5.48
N SER A 109 1.54 -1.05 6.03
CA SER A 109 0.33 -0.43 5.47
C SER A 109 0.42 1.10 5.40
N ARG A 110 1.15 1.74 6.32
CA ARG A 110 1.40 3.20 6.31
C ARG A 110 2.24 3.66 5.13
N HIS A 111 2.94 2.73 4.48
CA HIS A 111 3.78 2.96 3.30
C HIS A 111 3.21 2.27 2.06
N HIS A 112 1.94 1.85 2.09
CA HIS A 112 1.30 1.10 1.00
C HIS A 112 2.00 -0.24 0.66
N LEU A 113 2.76 -0.80 1.61
CA LEU A 113 3.47 -2.07 1.46
C LEU A 113 2.64 -3.23 2.03
N ARG A 114 2.59 -4.34 1.29
CA ARG A 114 2.02 -5.62 1.68
C ARG A 114 3.12 -6.49 2.26
N VAL A 115 3.19 -6.57 3.59
CA VAL A 115 4.28 -7.23 4.30
C VAL A 115 3.88 -8.62 4.77
N SER A 116 4.73 -9.61 4.55
CA SER A 116 4.64 -10.95 5.15
C SER A 116 5.91 -11.28 5.95
N LEU A 117 5.76 -12.10 6.99
CA LEU A 117 6.87 -12.60 7.80
C LEU A 117 6.84 -14.14 7.84
N ASP A 118 7.90 -14.73 7.33
CA ASP A 118 8.22 -16.15 7.50
C ASP A 118 9.27 -16.32 8.60
N ILE A 119 9.14 -17.37 9.40
CA ILE A 119 10.06 -17.69 10.49
C ILE A 119 10.50 -19.13 10.30
N GLU A 120 11.80 -19.32 10.01
CA GLU A 120 12.40 -20.58 9.60
C GLU A 120 13.57 -20.93 10.54
N SER A 121 13.79 -22.23 10.76
CA SER A 121 14.92 -22.78 11.55
C SER A 121 16.12 -23.09 10.68
#